data_AF-A0A841HNF9-F1
#
_entry.id   AF-A0A841HNF9-F1
#
_cell.length_a   1.000
_cell.length_b   1.000
_cell.length_c   1.000
_cell.angle_alpha   90.00
_cell.angle_beta   90.00
_cell.angle_gamma   90.00
#
_symmetry.space_group_name_H-M   'P 1'
#
loop_
_entity.id
_entity.type
_entity.pdbx_description
1 polymer ?
#
loop_
_entity_poly.entity_id
_entity_poly.type
_entity_poly.pdbx_seq_one_letter_code
_entity_poly.pdbx_strand_id
1 'polypeptide(L)'
;MSKRFLYWPSVALVVLAGCSSPPPAQQAKTASTGPITLLAFGDTGYHYDYLEKEDYETVVTEEQFLAKEKQDWIDDKRPIEELAYPPMYKLPVNGSIVAASGQEPVAKAMKDYCAQHGCDFGTLLGDNIYPDGATAGADGIDDQKRFKDLFTIPYAALGGGSKDFRIYTVLGNHDWHTSREGAMAQVHFMETTPPFYMNGLFYRVVPPAGRGEVEIFAIDTEVMLAGTTVYEAVLADDASEAPSTELEELEPWAVPQNDAERNMAAWLESSLANSKARWKVVIAHHPLWSSSGSKFEQAKALRRIILPALCRHADIYLAGHEHTLEVHTDDCSTASVGEVKPLPQIVSGSAAKMRPINSAFIRNQLKANPQLKTLYSRGLAWGFSHLTFDGDKVTVRMVETPQTGSGAAGVTFEQTFTRRSGGR
;
A
#
# COMPACT_ATOMS: atom_id res chain seq x y z
N MET A 1 82.75 34.56 -34.87
CA MET A 1 82.23 34.44 -33.49
C MET A 1 80.71 34.47 -33.63
N SER A 2 79.88 33.51 -33.22
CA SER A 2 79.95 32.44 -32.22
C SER A 2 79.00 31.30 -32.68
N LYS A 3 79.46 30.04 -32.62
CA LYS A 3 78.64 28.84 -32.87
C LYS A 3 77.90 28.49 -31.57
N ARG A 4 76.57 28.41 -31.58
CA ARG A 4 75.77 27.87 -30.46
C ARG A 4 75.38 26.42 -30.77
N PHE A 5 75.82 25.51 -29.90
CA PHE A 5 75.44 24.09 -29.90
C PHE A 5 74.18 23.87 -29.03
N LEU A 6 73.25 23.07 -29.54
CA LEU A 6 72.09 22.55 -28.81
C LEU A 6 72.54 21.43 -27.87
N TYR A 7 72.08 21.46 -26.61
CA TYR A 7 72.16 20.36 -25.66
C TYR A 7 70.80 19.66 -25.55
N TRP A 8 70.79 18.33 -25.74
CA TRP A 8 69.70 17.43 -25.35
C TRP A 8 70.03 16.78 -24.01
N PRO A 9 69.12 16.70 -23.03
CA PRO A 9 69.28 15.81 -21.90
C PRO A 9 68.62 14.45 -22.19
N SER A 10 69.42 13.39 -22.09
CA SER A 10 68.98 12.00 -22.11
C SER A 10 68.35 11.63 -20.77
N VAL A 11 67.09 11.21 -20.77
CA VAL A 11 66.42 10.62 -19.60
C VAL A 11 66.57 9.10 -19.67
N ALA A 12 67.19 8.52 -18.65
CA ALA A 12 67.29 7.08 -18.48
C ALA A 12 65.95 6.51 -17.96
N LEU A 13 65.36 5.58 -18.71
CA LEU A 13 64.20 4.80 -18.27
C LEU A 13 64.67 3.65 -17.36
N VAL A 14 64.24 3.67 -16.10
CA VAL A 14 64.32 2.51 -15.19
C VAL A 14 63.05 1.69 -15.37
N VAL A 15 63.16 0.47 -15.89
CA VAL A 15 62.05 -0.48 -15.99
C VAL A 15 61.94 -1.23 -14.66
N LEU A 16 60.93 -0.89 -13.86
CA LEU A 16 60.51 -1.69 -12.71
C LEU A 16 59.53 -2.76 -13.19
N ALA A 17 59.93 -4.03 -13.10
CA ALA A 17 59.05 -5.17 -13.32
C ALA A 17 58.08 -5.29 -12.13
N GLY A 18 56.87 -4.76 -12.29
CA GLY A 18 55.77 -4.99 -11.35
C GLY A 18 55.09 -6.32 -11.65
N CYS A 19 55.07 -7.23 -10.67
CA CYS A 19 54.19 -8.40 -10.70
C CYS A 19 52.73 -7.92 -10.65
N SER A 20 52.06 -7.93 -11.80
CA SER A 20 50.62 -7.68 -11.88
C SER A 20 49.87 -8.92 -11.40
N SER A 21 49.40 -8.90 -10.16
CA SER A 21 48.35 -9.82 -9.73
C SER A 21 47.10 -9.54 -10.57
N PRO A 22 46.42 -10.56 -11.12
CA PRO A 22 45.14 -10.34 -11.79
C PRO A 22 44.17 -9.69 -10.79
N PRO A 23 43.29 -8.79 -11.26
CA PRO A 23 42.26 -8.22 -10.40
C PRO A 23 41.46 -9.38 -9.79
N PRO A 24 41.08 -9.31 -8.49
CA PRO A 24 40.24 -10.34 -7.91
C PRO A 24 39.00 -10.45 -8.80
N ALA A 25 38.75 -11.65 -9.31
CA ALA A 25 37.55 -11.94 -10.06
C ALA A 25 36.38 -11.39 -9.24
N GLN A 26 35.65 -10.42 -9.80
CA GLN A 26 34.34 -10.09 -9.30
C GLN A 26 33.60 -11.42 -9.29
N GLN A 27 33.39 -11.98 -8.09
CA GLN A 27 32.38 -12.99 -7.90
C GLN A 27 31.10 -12.31 -8.38
N ALA A 28 30.69 -12.63 -9.61
CA ALA A 28 29.33 -12.43 -10.03
C ALA A 28 28.51 -13.05 -8.89
N LYS A 29 27.82 -12.21 -8.11
CA LYS A 29 26.83 -12.69 -7.15
C LYS A 29 25.96 -13.63 -7.97
N THR A 30 26.08 -14.93 -7.75
CA THR A 30 25.18 -15.93 -8.32
C THR A 30 23.78 -15.39 -8.06
N ALA A 31 23.06 -15.03 -9.12
CA ALA A 31 21.72 -14.50 -8.99
C ALA A 31 20.94 -15.49 -8.13
N SER A 32 20.43 -15.01 -6.98
CA SER A 32 19.62 -15.84 -6.09
C SER A 32 18.50 -16.48 -6.92
N THR A 33 18.49 -17.82 -6.98
CA THR A 33 17.49 -18.59 -7.73
C THR A 33 16.29 -18.99 -6.86
N GLY A 34 16.20 -18.48 -5.63
CA GLY A 34 15.10 -18.78 -4.72
C GLY A 34 13.82 -18.01 -5.04
N PRO A 35 12.74 -18.25 -4.28
CA PRO A 35 11.54 -17.40 -4.35
C PRO A 35 11.84 -15.91 -4.10
N ILE A 36 10.94 -15.04 -4.52
CA ILE A 36 10.94 -13.61 -4.19
C ILE A 36 9.81 -13.36 -3.20
N THR A 37 10.09 -12.63 -2.12
CA THR A 37 9.12 -12.33 -1.06
C THR A 37 8.82 -10.85 -0.97
N LEU A 38 7.52 -10.52 -0.86
CA LEU A 38 6.99 -9.17 -0.77
C LEU A 38 6.11 -9.06 0.48
N LEU A 39 6.39 -8.08 1.33
CA LEU A 39 5.55 -7.68 2.46
C LEU A 39 4.61 -6.54 2.02
N ALA A 40 3.29 -6.68 2.17
CA ALA A 40 2.32 -5.64 1.81
C ALA A 40 1.48 -5.24 3.02
N PHE A 41 1.38 -3.92 3.27
CA PHE A 41 0.65 -3.33 4.39
C PHE A 41 0.24 -1.89 4.05
N GLY A 42 -0.84 -1.39 4.64
CA GLY A 42 -1.36 -0.03 4.46
C GLY A 42 -2.07 0.43 5.73
N ASP A 43 -2.48 1.71 5.76
CA ASP A 43 -3.29 2.28 6.84
C ASP A 43 -2.55 2.20 8.18
N THR A 44 -1.30 2.68 8.17
CA THR A 44 -0.30 2.49 9.23
C THR A 44 -0.24 3.60 10.26
N GLY A 45 -0.49 4.85 9.85
CA GLY A 45 -0.06 6.02 10.60
C GLY A 45 -1.00 6.51 11.68
N TYR A 46 -1.69 5.62 12.39
CA TYR A 46 -2.62 6.00 13.45
C TYR A 46 -1.91 5.90 14.80
N HIS A 47 -1.57 7.04 15.39
CA HIS A 47 -0.80 7.11 16.64
C HIS A 47 -1.43 8.12 17.61
N TYR A 48 -1.44 7.80 18.90
CA TYR A 48 -2.17 8.57 19.91
C TYR A 48 -1.65 10.00 20.16
N ASP A 49 -0.43 10.30 19.69
CA ASP A 49 0.15 11.67 19.75
C ASP A 49 -0.35 12.59 18.62
N TYR A 50 -1.10 12.06 17.65
CA TYR A 50 -1.54 12.77 16.44
C TYR A 50 -3.05 12.64 16.25
N LEU A 51 -3.83 12.46 17.34
CA LEU A 51 -5.28 12.33 17.26
C LEU A 51 -5.95 13.63 16.84
N GLU A 52 -7.17 13.53 16.35
CA GLU A 52 -7.99 14.71 16.07
C GLU A 52 -8.31 15.44 17.38
N LYS A 53 -8.49 16.75 17.28
CA LYS A 53 -8.76 17.62 18.43
C LYS A 53 -9.95 17.11 19.27
N GLU A 54 -10.97 16.60 18.60
CA GLU A 54 -12.21 16.12 19.20
C GLU A 54 -12.01 14.88 20.07
N ASP A 55 -11.03 14.02 19.73
CA ASP A 55 -10.73 12.77 20.43
C ASP A 55 -10.16 12.99 21.86
N TYR A 56 -9.53 14.13 22.09
CA TYR A 56 -8.90 14.47 23.38
C TYR A 56 -9.50 15.69 24.08
N GLU A 57 -10.29 16.53 23.41
CA GLU A 57 -11.00 17.63 24.08
C GLU A 57 -12.31 17.20 24.71
N THR A 58 -13.01 16.24 24.10
CA THR A 58 -14.24 15.67 24.66
C THR A 58 -13.94 14.32 25.27
N VAL A 59 -14.15 14.18 26.58
CA VAL A 59 -13.96 12.89 27.26
C VAL A 59 -15.10 11.95 26.88
N VAL A 60 -14.76 10.86 26.20
CA VAL A 60 -15.66 9.77 25.83
C VAL A 60 -15.52 8.64 26.84
N THR A 61 -16.62 8.22 27.45
CA THR A 61 -16.66 7.03 28.32
C THR A 61 -16.71 5.75 27.50
N GLU A 62 -16.37 4.61 28.12
CA GLU A 62 -16.52 3.30 27.47
C GLU A 62 -17.97 3.04 27.02
N GLU A 63 -18.95 3.42 27.83
CA GLU A 63 -20.37 3.31 27.48
C GLU A 63 -20.72 4.16 26.25
N GLN A 64 -20.22 5.40 26.16
CA GLN A 64 -20.44 6.28 25.01
C GLN A 64 -19.75 5.75 23.75
N PHE A 65 -18.53 5.23 23.87
CA PHE A 65 -17.81 4.59 22.76
C PHE A 65 -18.60 3.40 22.21
N LEU A 66 -18.99 2.46 23.08
CA LEU A 66 -19.77 1.28 22.67
C LEU A 66 -21.14 1.67 22.10
N ALA A 67 -21.79 2.69 22.64
CA ALA A 67 -23.05 3.20 22.11
C ALA A 67 -22.89 3.79 20.70
N LYS A 68 -21.83 4.56 20.46
CA LYS A 68 -21.49 5.09 19.14
C LYS A 68 -21.19 3.98 18.14
N GLU A 69 -20.30 3.04 18.48
CA GLU A 69 -19.96 1.92 17.61
C GLU A 69 -21.19 1.08 17.24
N LYS A 70 -22.11 0.86 18.19
CA LYS A 70 -23.37 0.18 17.92
C LYS A 70 -24.29 1.00 17.01
N GLN A 71 -24.32 2.32 17.16
CA GLN A 71 -25.12 3.19 16.31
C GLN A 71 -24.57 3.19 14.88
N ASP A 72 -23.27 3.40 14.72
CA ASP A 72 -22.57 3.33 13.43
C ASP A 72 -22.78 1.95 12.77
N TRP A 73 -22.80 0.86 13.56
CA TRP A 73 -23.13 -0.49 13.07
C TRP A 73 -24.52 -0.58 12.42
N ILE A 74 -25.51 0.04 13.05
CA ILE A 74 -26.90 0.07 12.56
C ILE A 74 -27.02 0.97 11.34
N ASP A 75 -26.38 2.14 11.36
CA ASP A 75 -26.44 3.13 10.29
C ASP A 75 -25.78 2.60 9.01
N ASP A 76 -24.67 1.87 9.15
CA ASP A 76 -23.99 1.16 8.06
C ASP A 76 -24.71 -0.14 7.62
N LYS A 77 -25.93 -0.38 8.11
CA LYS A 77 -26.79 -1.52 7.73
C LYS A 77 -26.12 -2.88 7.93
N ARG A 78 -25.29 -3.02 8.97
CA ARG A 78 -24.65 -4.30 9.29
C ARG A 78 -25.60 -5.20 10.09
N PRO A 79 -25.56 -6.54 9.90
CA PRO A 79 -26.38 -7.46 10.68
C PRO A 79 -26.09 -7.34 12.18
N ILE A 80 -27.12 -7.13 13.01
CA ILE A 80 -26.94 -6.84 14.44
C ILE A 80 -26.42 -8.06 15.22
N GLU A 81 -26.69 -9.26 14.72
CA GLU A 81 -26.19 -10.53 15.23
C GLU A 81 -24.67 -10.70 15.06
N GLU A 82 -24.05 -9.89 14.20
CA GLU A 82 -22.60 -9.88 13.96
C GLU A 82 -21.87 -8.78 14.73
N LEU A 83 -22.58 -7.97 15.53
CA LEU A 83 -22.03 -6.82 16.26
C LEU A 83 -20.81 -7.22 17.09
N ALA A 84 -19.70 -6.53 16.79
CA ALA A 84 -18.45 -6.64 17.51
C ALA A 84 -17.77 -5.28 17.54
N TYR A 85 -16.93 -5.06 18.56
CA TYR A 85 -16.30 -3.78 18.82
C TYR A 85 -14.79 -3.86 18.58
N PRO A 86 -14.17 -2.78 18.09
CA PRO A 86 -12.71 -2.69 18.04
C PRO A 86 -12.13 -2.66 19.47
N PRO A 87 -10.87 -3.07 19.65
CA PRO A 87 -10.18 -2.88 20.92
C PRO A 87 -10.12 -1.39 21.27
N MET A 88 -10.29 -1.07 22.56
CA MET A 88 -10.29 0.29 23.07
C MET A 88 -8.94 0.65 23.69
N TYR A 89 -8.58 1.93 23.63
CA TYR A 89 -7.45 2.52 24.34
C TYR A 89 -7.92 3.70 25.19
N LYS A 90 -7.49 3.71 26.45
CA LYS A 90 -7.80 4.79 27.39
C LYS A 90 -6.66 5.81 27.38
N LEU A 91 -6.93 7.02 26.91
CA LEU A 91 -5.95 8.10 26.84
C LEU A 91 -5.44 8.45 28.25
N PRO A 92 -4.11 8.42 28.49
CA PRO A 92 -3.55 8.76 29.80
C PRO A 92 -3.81 10.21 30.22
N VAL A 93 -3.98 11.13 29.26
CA VAL A 93 -4.09 12.57 29.51
C VAL A 93 -5.40 12.98 30.18
N ASN A 94 -6.52 12.37 29.79
CA ASN A 94 -7.86 12.77 30.24
C ASN A 94 -8.78 11.57 30.56
N GLY A 95 -8.33 10.34 30.30
CA GLY A 95 -9.12 9.12 30.48
C GLY A 95 -10.18 8.85 29.40
N SER A 96 -10.20 9.61 28.30
CA SER A 96 -11.09 9.38 27.15
C SER A 96 -10.81 8.03 26.50
N ILE A 97 -11.84 7.41 25.95
CA ILE A 97 -11.77 6.16 25.20
C ILE A 97 -11.70 6.44 23.70
N VAL A 98 -10.68 5.89 23.05
CA VAL A 98 -10.53 5.88 21.58
C VAL A 98 -10.36 4.45 21.08
N ALA A 99 -10.49 4.23 19.77
CA ALA A 99 -10.08 2.96 19.18
C ALA A 99 -8.56 2.76 19.37
N ALA A 100 -8.17 1.56 19.76
CA ALA A 100 -6.76 1.21 19.88
C ALA A 100 -6.08 1.20 18.50
N SER A 101 -4.79 1.53 18.48
CA SER A 101 -3.94 1.48 17.31
C SER A 101 -3.19 0.16 17.20
N GLY A 102 -3.18 -0.39 15.99
CA GLY A 102 -2.38 -1.53 15.57
C GLY A 102 -0.95 -1.20 15.15
N GLN A 103 -0.57 0.08 15.04
CA GLN A 103 0.69 0.52 14.42
C GLN A 103 1.90 -0.25 15.00
N GLU A 104 2.08 -0.19 16.31
CA GLU A 104 3.17 -0.86 17.02
C GLU A 104 3.08 -2.40 17.00
N PRO A 105 1.95 -3.03 17.40
CA PRO A 105 1.88 -4.49 17.40
C PRO A 105 2.04 -5.09 16.00
N VAL A 106 1.51 -4.46 14.95
CA VAL A 106 1.67 -4.94 13.58
C VAL A 106 3.08 -4.69 13.06
N ALA A 107 3.70 -3.53 13.34
CA ALA A 107 5.12 -3.29 12.99
C ALA A 107 6.03 -4.36 13.59
N LYS A 108 5.80 -4.71 14.86
CA LYS A 108 6.51 -5.81 15.54
C LYS A 108 6.23 -7.16 14.87
N ALA A 109 4.96 -7.47 14.57
CA ALA A 109 4.57 -8.72 13.94
C ALA A 109 5.22 -8.88 12.55
N MET A 110 5.23 -7.82 11.74
CA MET A 110 5.91 -7.81 10.43
C MET A 110 7.40 -8.07 10.58
N LYS A 111 8.08 -7.39 11.52
CA LYS A 111 9.51 -7.59 11.77
C LYS A 111 9.83 -9.05 12.15
N ASP A 112 9.09 -9.60 13.10
CA ASP A 112 9.32 -10.96 13.59
C ASP A 112 8.95 -12.02 12.52
N TYR A 113 7.92 -11.77 11.72
CA TYR A 113 7.53 -12.62 10.61
C TYR A 113 8.56 -12.59 9.49
N CYS A 114 9.03 -11.39 9.07
CA CYS A 114 10.06 -11.24 8.05
C CYS A 114 11.39 -11.88 8.46
N ALA A 115 11.73 -11.89 9.74
CA ALA A 115 12.91 -12.59 10.25
C ALA A 115 12.82 -14.11 10.09
N GLN A 116 11.61 -14.68 10.09
CA GLN A 116 11.36 -16.13 10.00
C GLN A 116 11.07 -16.60 8.56
N HIS A 117 10.38 -15.78 7.77
CA HIS A 117 9.87 -16.15 6.45
C HIS A 117 10.55 -15.44 5.29
N GLY A 118 11.38 -14.43 5.57
CA GLY A 118 12.01 -13.59 4.56
C GLY A 118 11.05 -12.54 3.99
N CYS A 119 11.57 -11.33 3.81
CA CYS A 119 10.92 -10.24 3.09
C CYS A 119 11.99 -9.53 2.27
N ASP A 120 12.05 -9.78 0.97
CA ASP A 120 13.08 -9.19 0.11
C ASP A 120 12.84 -7.69 -0.13
N PHE A 121 11.57 -7.28 -0.12
CA PHE A 121 11.12 -5.88 -0.12
C PHE A 121 9.70 -5.78 0.43
N GLY A 122 9.24 -4.54 0.68
CA GLY A 122 7.89 -4.26 1.13
C GLY A 122 7.16 -3.24 0.25
N THR A 123 5.86 -3.10 0.47
CA THR A 123 5.02 -2.05 -0.10
C THR A 123 4.15 -1.43 0.98
N LEU A 124 4.00 -0.11 0.93
CA LEU A 124 3.12 0.65 1.82
C LEU A 124 1.96 1.23 0.99
N LEU A 125 0.73 0.81 1.30
CA LEU A 125 -0.45 0.92 0.42
C LEU A 125 -1.33 2.15 0.71
N GLY A 126 -0.72 3.25 1.14
CA GLY A 126 -1.41 4.52 1.40
C GLY A 126 -2.04 4.62 2.79
N ASP A 127 -2.62 5.79 3.06
CA ASP A 127 -3.00 6.26 4.39
C ASP A 127 -1.85 6.10 5.38
N ASN A 128 -0.75 6.71 4.96
CA ASN A 128 0.54 6.59 5.61
C ASN A 128 0.53 7.34 6.94
N ILE A 129 -0.26 8.43 7.03
CA ILE A 129 -0.39 9.29 8.21
C ILE A 129 -1.86 9.67 8.45
N TYR A 130 -2.37 9.31 9.64
CA TYR A 130 -3.66 9.79 10.14
C TYR A 130 -3.49 10.95 11.13
N PRO A 131 -4.54 11.78 11.29
CA PRO A 131 -5.76 11.83 10.49
C PRO A 131 -5.56 12.54 9.14
N ASP A 132 -4.66 13.51 9.05
CA ASP A 132 -4.71 14.48 7.94
C ASP A 132 -3.43 14.58 7.10
N GLY A 133 -2.60 13.54 7.13
CA GLY A 133 -1.36 13.55 6.38
C GLY A 133 -0.27 14.43 7.00
N ALA A 134 0.70 14.81 6.18
CA ALA A 134 1.60 15.91 6.51
C ALA A 134 0.84 17.24 6.43
N THR A 135 1.05 18.11 7.40
CA THR A 135 0.24 19.32 7.60
C THR A 135 1.01 20.59 7.24
N ALA A 136 2.28 20.48 6.86
CA ALA A 136 3.21 21.61 6.75
C ALA A 136 3.24 22.45 8.03
N GLY A 137 3.02 21.81 9.19
CA GLY A 137 2.97 22.46 10.51
C GLY A 137 1.67 23.21 10.83
N ALA A 138 0.61 23.05 10.03
CA ALA A 138 -0.67 23.74 10.26
C ALA A 138 -1.34 23.36 11.61
N ASP A 139 -1.08 22.16 12.11
CA ASP A 139 -1.51 21.67 13.43
C ASP A 139 -0.50 21.96 14.55
N GLY A 140 0.58 22.69 14.25
CA GLY A 140 1.65 23.03 15.20
C GLY A 140 2.68 21.92 15.43
N ILE A 141 2.62 20.81 14.68
CA ILE A 141 3.57 19.71 14.76
C ILE A 141 4.47 19.70 13.52
N ASP A 142 5.79 19.61 13.74
CA ASP A 142 6.78 19.50 12.67
C ASP A 142 6.67 18.16 11.94
N ASP A 143 6.54 18.20 10.62
CA ASP A 143 6.44 17.01 9.76
C ASP A 143 7.68 16.11 9.90
N GLN A 144 8.87 16.64 10.21
CA GLN A 144 10.04 15.79 10.47
C GLN A 144 9.87 14.90 11.71
N LYS A 145 9.23 15.43 12.77
CA LYS A 145 8.86 14.63 13.94
C LYS A 145 7.81 13.59 13.54
N ARG A 146 6.79 14.01 12.78
CA ARG A 146 5.72 13.12 12.30
C ARG A 146 6.27 11.96 11.48
N PHE A 147 7.14 12.22 10.51
CA PHE A 147 7.77 11.20 9.68
C PHE A 147 8.69 10.27 10.48
N LYS A 148 9.38 10.79 11.50
CA LYS A 148 10.16 9.95 12.39
C LYS A 148 9.26 8.97 13.15
N ASP A 149 8.19 9.47 13.76
CA ASP A 149 7.33 8.68 14.65
C ASP A 149 6.44 7.69 13.89
N LEU A 150 5.94 8.07 12.72
CA LEU A 150 5.00 7.26 11.95
C LEU A 150 5.66 6.38 10.88
N PHE A 151 6.89 6.71 10.46
CA PHE A 151 7.61 5.91 9.46
C PHE A 151 8.88 5.30 10.00
N THR A 152 9.82 6.14 10.44
CA THR A 152 11.19 5.69 10.69
C THR A 152 11.27 4.74 11.88
N ILE A 153 10.67 5.11 13.03
CA ILE A 153 10.66 4.30 14.24
C ILE A 153 10.01 2.93 14.01
N PRO A 154 8.78 2.84 13.47
CA PRO A 154 8.11 1.55 13.33
C PRO A 154 8.68 0.67 12.20
N TYR A 155 9.08 1.25 11.06
CA TYR A 155 9.26 0.46 9.84
C TYR A 155 10.69 0.43 9.27
N ALA A 156 11.60 1.32 9.68
CA ALA A 156 12.95 1.36 9.10
C ALA A 156 13.76 0.06 9.34
N ALA A 157 13.42 -0.69 10.39
CA ALA A 157 14.10 -1.92 10.77
C ALA A 157 13.57 -3.18 10.07
N LEU A 158 12.49 -3.10 9.26
CA LEU A 158 11.85 -4.28 8.64
C LEU A 158 12.82 -5.07 7.74
N GLY A 159 13.73 -4.37 7.05
CA GLY A 159 14.72 -4.99 6.17
C GLY A 159 15.88 -5.72 6.88
N GLY A 160 15.83 -5.88 8.21
CA GLY A 160 16.88 -6.57 8.98
C GLY A 160 18.26 -5.91 8.86
N GLY A 161 18.30 -4.59 8.58
CA GLY A 161 19.54 -3.84 8.33
C GLY A 161 20.09 -3.94 6.90
N SER A 162 19.39 -4.61 5.98
CA SER A 162 19.73 -4.62 4.55
C SER A 162 19.62 -3.22 3.95
N LYS A 163 20.69 -2.74 3.32
CA LYS A 163 20.70 -1.45 2.60
C LYS A 163 19.94 -1.50 1.27
N ASP A 164 19.68 -2.71 0.78
CA ASP A 164 18.99 -2.96 -0.48
C ASP A 164 17.48 -3.15 -0.28
N PHE A 165 17.02 -3.34 0.97
CA PHE A 165 15.60 -3.46 1.28
C PHE A 165 14.90 -2.12 1.05
N ARG A 166 13.76 -2.17 0.37
CA ARG A 166 12.93 -1.00 0.08
C ARG A 166 11.47 -1.23 0.38
N ILE A 167 10.77 -0.17 0.77
CA ILE A 167 9.32 -0.11 0.97
C ILE A 167 8.74 0.81 -0.10
N TYR A 168 8.15 0.22 -1.14
CA TYR A 168 7.55 0.95 -2.26
C TYR A 168 6.19 1.50 -1.85
N THR A 169 6.07 2.81 -1.81
CA THR A 169 4.95 3.50 -1.17
C THR A 169 4.04 4.18 -2.19
N VAL A 170 2.75 4.28 -1.87
CA VAL A 170 1.75 5.15 -2.50
C VAL A 170 1.10 6.03 -1.45
N LEU A 171 0.45 7.12 -1.86
CA LEU A 171 -0.38 7.93 -0.96
C LEU A 171 -1.81 7.38 -0.92
N GLY A 172 -2.49 7.58 0.21
CA GLY A 172 -3.94 7.39 0.36
C GLY A 172 -4.70 8.70 0.55
N ASN A 173 -6.01 8.62 0.75
CA ASN A 173 -6.84 9.82 0.84
C ASN A 173 -6.47 10.67 2.07
N HIS A 174 -6.15 10.05 3.21
CA HIS A 174 -5.75 10.78 4.41
C HIS A 174 -4.43 11.55 4.22
N ASP A 175 -3.54 11.06 3.36
CA ASP A 175 -2.29 11.75 3.04
C ASP A 175 -2.53 13.06 2.27
N TRP A 176 -3.72 13.20 1.67
CA TRP A 176 -4.16 14.37 0.92
C TRP A 176 -5.05 15.31 1.75
N HIS A 177 -5.59 14.95 2.91
CA HIS A 177 -6.60 15.76 3.64
C HIS A 177 -6.18 17.20 4.01
N THR A 178 -4.88 17.49 4.22
CA THR A 178 -4.49 18.87 4.57
C THR A 178 -4.20 19.73 3.35
N SER A 179 -3.31 19.27 2.48
CA SER A 179 -2.87 20.03 1.31
C SER A 179 -2.01 19.19 0.37
N ARG A 180 -1.89 19.64 -0.89
CA ARG A 180 -0.88 19.09 -1.81
C ARG A 180 0.56 19.33 -1.35
N GLU A 181 0.84 20.42 -0.65
CA GLU A 181 2.17 20.66 -0.07
C GLU A 181 2.53 19.57 0.95
N GLY A 182 1.59 19.22 1.83
CA GLY A 182 1.71 18.11 2.76
C GLY A 182 1.92 16.78 2.04
N ALA A 183 1.05 16.41 1.10
CA ALA A 183 1.19 15.20 0.29
C ALA A 183 2.58 15.12 -0.38
N MET A 184 3.05 16.21 -0.98
CA MET A 184 4.37 16.26 -1.62
C MET A 184 5.54 16.26 -0.63
N ALA A 185 5.36 16.75 0.60
CA ALA A 185 6.35 16.61 1.66
C ALA A 185 6.57 15.13 2.02
N GLN A 186 5.49 14.33 2.05
CA GLN A 186 5.59 12.88 2.21
C GLN A 186 6.34 12.23 1.04
N VAL A 187 5.97 12.57 -0.21
CA VAL A 187 6.66 12.07 -1.41
C VAL A 187 8.16 12.36 -1.34
N HIS A 188 8.53 13.60 -1.02
CA HIS A 188 9.93 14.01 -0.89
C HIS A 188 10.66 13.22 0.20
N PHE A 189 10.03 13.05 1.37
CA PHE A 189 10.60 12.24 2.44
C PHE A 189 10.86 10.81 1.99
N MET A 190 9.91 10.17 1.31
CA MET A 190 10.03 8.78 0.82
C MET A 190 11.05 8.64 -0.31
N GLU A 191 11.22 9.67 -1.16
CA GLU A 191 12.26 9.73 -2.20
C GLU A 191 13.67 9.76 -1.62
N THR A 192 13.87 10.45 -0.50
CA THR A 192 15.20 10.71 0.06
C THR A 192 15.57 9.82 1.25
N THR A 193 14.62 9.08 1.83
CA THR A 193 14.81 8.39 3.11
C THR A 193 14.64 6.87 2.99
N PRO A 194 15.73 6.10 2.86
CA PRO A 194 15.69 4.65 2.99
C PRO A 194 15.13 4.19 4.35
N PRO A 195 14.43 3.04 4.42
CA PRO A 195 14.17 2.11 3.33
C PRO A 195 12.98 2.50 2.44
N PHE A 196 12.31 3.62 2.69
CA PHE A 196 11.18 4.02 1.86
C PHE A 196 11.62 4.35 0.43
N TYR A 197 10.65 4.26 -0.47
CA TYR A 197 10.83 4.58 -1.87
C TYR A 197 9.52 5.08 -2.47
N MET A 198 9.58 6.27 -3.02
CA MET A 198 8.64 6.82 -4.00
C MET A 198 9.45 7.50 -5.10
N ASN A 199 8.82 7.80 -6.23
CA ASN A 199 9.39 8.59 -7.31
C ASN A 199 8.25 9.37 -7.97
N GLY A 200 7.84 10.45 -7.32
CA GLY A 200 6.56 11.11 -7.58
C GLY A 200 5.33 10.28 -7.16
N LEU A 201 4.16 10.80 -7.52
CA LEU A 201 2.84 10.26 -7.15
C LEU A 201 2.52 8.91 -7.81
N PHE A 202 3.10 8.64 -8.98
CA PHE A 202 2.94 7.37 -9.70
C PHE A 202 4.24 7.04 -10.43
N TYR A 203 4.64 5.77 -10.37
CA TYR A 203 5.93 5.33 -10.90
C TYR A 203 5.92 3.83 -11.17
N ARG A 204 6.89 3.39 -11.98
CA ARG A 204 7.18 1.97 -12.14
C ARG A 204 8.62 1.69 -11.75
N VAL A 205 8.87 0.55 -11.12
CA VAL A 205 10.21 0.18 -10.63
C VAL A 205 10.36 -1.33 -10.61
N VAL A 206 11.54 -1.81 -11.01
CA VAL A 206 11.96 -3.20 -10.81
C VAL A 206 12.76 -3.23 -9.51
N PRO A 207 12.23 -3.80 -8.41
CA PRO A 207 13.00 -3.91 -7.18
C PRO A 207 14.31 -4.66 -7.42
N PRO A 208 15.46 -4.22 -6.86
CA PRO A 208 16.71 -4.96 -7.01
C PRO A 208 16.58 -6.43 -6.58
N ALA A 209 15.89 -6.66 -5.47
CA ALA A 209 15.54 -7.97 -4.94
C ALA A 209 14.54 -8.76 -5.82
N GLY A 210 13.76 -8.05 -6.64
CA GLY A 210 12.85 -8.61 -7.64
C GLY A 210 13.56 -9.17 -8.87
N ARG A 211 14.88 -8.96 -9.02
CA ARG A 211 15.76 -9.61 -10.01
C ARG A 211 15.28 -9.53 -11.48
N GLY A 212 14.53 -8.48 -11.84
CA GLY A 212 13.92 -8.36 -13.17
C GLY A 212 12.68 -9.23 -13.39
N GLU A 213 12.35 -10.11 -12.44
CA GLU A 213 11.18 -11.00 -12.49
C GLU A 213 9.92 -10.28 -11.98
N VAL A 214 10.05 -9.36 -11.02
CA VAL A 214 8.92 -8.56 -10.50
C VAL A 214 9.11 -7.10 -10.85
N GLU A 215 8.07 -6.47 -11.39
CA GLU A 215 7.99 -5.02 -11.56
C GLU A 215 6.75 -4.49 -10.85
N ILE A 216 6.94 -3.39 -10.11
CA ILE A 216 5.91 -2.68 -9.36
C ILE A 216 5.45 -1.48 -10.19
N PHE A 217 4.14 -1.25 -10.23
CA PHE A 217 3.48 -0.09 -10.82
C PHE A 217 2.65 0.58 -9.74
N ALA A 218 3.18 1.68 -9.20
CA ALA A 218 2.53 2.47 -8.16
C ALA A 218 1.67 3.56 -8.81
N ILE A 219 0.43 3.69 -8.35
CA ILE A 219 -0.51 4.71 -8.80
C ILE A 219 -1.16 5.43 -7.61
N ASP A 220 -1.41 6.72 -7.78
CA ASP A 220 -2.18 7.52 -6.83
C ASP A 220 -3.66 7.50 -7.25
N THR A 221 -4.46 6.71 -6.54
CA THR A 221 -5.89 6.57 -6.85
C THR A 221 -6.73 7.73 -6.33
N GLU A 222 -6.24 8.50 -5.34
CA GLU A 222 -6.92 9.71 -4.87
C GLU A 222 -6.90 10.79 -5.96
N VAL A 223 -5.73 11.02 -6.58
CA VAL A 223 -5.61 11.94 -7.72
C VAL A 223 -6.49 11.50 -8.91
N MET A 224 -6.63 10.19 -9.15
CA MET A 224 -7.54 9.69 -10.18
C MET A 224 -9.01 9.95 -9.82
N LEU A 225 -9.42 9.68 -8.58
CA LEU A 225 -10.78 9.89 -8.09
C LEU A 225 -11.16 11.37 -8.12
N ALA A 226 -10.27 12.26 -7.64
CA ALA A 226 -10.45 13.71 -7.67
C ALA A 226 -10.60 14.27 -9.10
N GLY A 227 -10.14 13.53 -10.13
CA GLY A 227 -10.31 13.87 -11.54
C GLY A 227 -11.58 13.32 -12.20
N THR A 228 -12.43 12.59 -11.47
CA THR A 228 -13.65 11.98 -11.99
C THR A 228 -14.87 12.28 -11.12
N THR A 229 -16.06 11.96 -11.63
CA THR A 229 -17.28 11.99 -10.83
C THR A 229 -17.39 10.74 -9.97
N VAL A 230 -17.57 10.97 -8.66
CA VAL A 230 -17.87 9.94 -7.66
C VAL A 230 -19.12 10.39 -6.90
N TYR A 231 -20.05 9.46 -6.68
CA TYR A 231 -21.26 9.72 -5.90
C TYR A 231 -21.06 9.20 -4.48
N GLU A 232 -21.82 9.74 -3.55
CA GLU A 232 -21.88 9.19 -2.19
C GLU A 232 -22.41 7.76 -2.20
N ALA A 233 -21.76 6.89 -1.42
CA ALA A 233 -22.16 5.51 -1.24
C ALA A 233 -23.35 5.43 -0.27
N VAL A 234 -24.51 4.98 -0.76
CA VAL A 234 -25.72 4.81 0.05
C VAL A 234 -26.17 3.35 0.02
N LEU A 235 -26.54 2.81 1.18
CA LEU A 235 -27.09 1.46 1.30
C LEU A 235 -28.60 1.50 1.55
N ALA A 236 -29.33 0.59 0.91
CA ALA A 236 -30.70 0.27 1.27
C ALA A 236 -30.74 -0.49 2.62
N ASP A 237 -31.94 -0.65 3.20
CA ASP A 237 -32.09 -1.32 4.51
C ASP A 237 -31.66 -2.79 4.51
N ASP A 238 -31.66 -3.46 3.35
CA ASP A 238 -31.14 -4.82 3.19
C ASP A 238 -29.63 -4.88 2.89
N ALA A 239 -28.93 -3.74 3.05
CA ALA A 239 -27.54 -3.50 2.71
C ALA A 239 -27.22 -3.71 1.22
N SER A 240 -28.18 -3.60 0.31
CA SER A 240 -27.89 -3.51 -1.12
C SER A 240 -27.48 -2.08 -1.51
N GLU A 241 -26.72 -1.94 -2.59
CA GLU A 241 -26.36 -0.62 -3.14
C GLU A 241 -27.63 0.16 -3.52
N ALA A 242 -27.79 1.36 -2.97
CA ALA A 242 -28.84 2.30 -3.34
C ALA A 242 -28.25 3.45 -4.19
N PRO A 243 -28.99 3.98 -5.17
CA PRO A 243 -28.52 5.11 -5.95
C PRO A 243 -28.46 6.38 -5.11
N SER A 244 -27.40 7.17 -5.30
CA SER A 244 -27.29 8.54 -4.79
C SER A 244 -27.21 9.54 -5.94
N THR A 245 -27.68 10.76 -5.70
CA THR A 245 -27.44 11.92 -6.58
C THR A 245 -26.42 12.90 -5.99
N GLU A 246 -26.02 12.67 -4.75
CA GLU A 246 -25.05 13.50 -4.03
C GLU A 246 -23.64 13.08 -4.45
N LEU A 247 -22.80 14.09 -4.69
CA LEU A 247 -21.42 13.88 -5.11
C LEU A 247 -20.54 13.79 -3.88
N GLU A 248 -19.59 12.86 -3.91
CA GLU A 248 -18.56 12.81 -2.88
C GLU A 248 -17.71 14.09 -2.97
N GLU A 249 -17.50 14.74 -1.82
CA GLU A 249 -16.61 15.88 -1.70
C GLU A 249 -15.17 15.37 -1.65
N LEU A 250 -14.41 15.68 -2.70
CA LEU A 250 -13.00 15.28 -2.82
C LEU A 250 -12.10 16.50 -2.62
N GLU A 251 -10.87 16.24 -2.18
CA GLU A 251 -9.95 17.31 -1.85
C GLU A 251 -9.56 18.13 -3.09
N PRO A 252 -9.82 19.46 -3.11
CA PRO A 252 -9.65 20.27 -4.33
C PRO A 252 -8.20 20.34 -4.80
N TRP A 253 -7.23 20.14 -3.91
CA TRP A 253 -5.81 20.10 -4.24
C TRP A 253 -5.31 18.71 -4.67
N ALA A 254 -6.09 17.64 -4.49
CA ALA A 254 -5.78 16.32 -5.05
C ALA A 254 -6.11 16.23 -6.56
N VAL A 255 -6.96 17.12 -7.08
CA VAL A 255 -7.34 17.18 -8.51
C VAL A 255 -6.10 17.22 -9.42
N PRO A 256 -6.07 16.46 -10.54
CA PRO A 256 -4.93 16.42 -11.47
C PRO A 256 -4.45 17.78 -11.97
N GLN A 257 -3.23 18.17 -11.65
CA GLN A 257 -2.70 19.51 -11.94
C GLN A 257 -1.99 19.61 -13.29
N ASN A 258 -1.49 18.50 -13.84
CA ASN A 258 -0.73 18.46 -15.08
C ASN A 258 -1.19 17.33 -16.01
N ASP A 259 -0.67 17.32 -17.25
CA ASP A 259 -1.07 16.31 -18.24
C ASP A 259 -0.65 14.89 -17.84
N ALA A 260 0.42 14.73 -17.08
CA ALA A 260 0.86 13.41 -16.64
C ALA A 260 -0.13 12.81 -15.62
N GLU A 261 -0.56 13.60 -14.63
CA GLU A 261 -1.61 13.20 -13.67
C GLU A 261 -2.95 12.93 -14.37
N ARG A 262 -3.38 13.80 -15.30
CA ARG A 262 -4.61 13.58 -16.09
C ARG A 262 -4.58 12.31 -16.93
N ASN A 263 -3.40 11.91 -17.40
CA ASN A 263 -3.22 10.72 -18.23
C ASN A 263 -2.67 9.51 -17.46
N MET A 264 -2.78 9.49 -16.12
CA MET A 264 -2.19 8.43 -15.29
C MET A 264 -2.71 7.03 -15.65
N ALA A 265 -4.00 6.89 -15.98
CA ALA A 265 -4.57 5.61 -16.43
C ALA A 265 -3.97 5.12 -17.75
N ALA A 266 -3.77 6.04 -18.72
CA ALA A 266 -3.12 5.71 -20.00
C ALA A 266 -1.63 5.40 -19.81
N TRP A 267 -0.95 6.11 -18.90
CA TRP A 267 0.42 5.81 -18.51
C TRP A 267 0.53 4.41 -17.88
N LEU A 268 -0.41 4.02 -17.01
CA LEU A 268 -0.44 2.71 -16.38
C LEU A 268 -0.58 1.60 -17.43
N GLU A 269 -1.54 1.73 -18.35
CA GLU A 269 -1.73 0.75 -19.43
C GLU A 269 -0.46 0.60 -20.29
N SER A 270 0.10 1.72 -20.75
CA SER A 270 1.32 1.71 -21.56
C SER A 270 2.50 1.09 -20.80
N SER A 271 2.65 1.41 -19.52
CA SER A 271 3.72 0.88 -18.67
C SER A 271 3.60 -0.63 -18.48
N LEU A 272 2.39 -1.12 -18.21
CA LEU A 272 2.12 -2.55 -18.05
C LEU A 272 2.32 -3.32 -19.36
N ALA A 273 1.84 -2.77 -20.49
CA ALA A 273 1.96 -3.40 -21.81
C ALA A 273 3.41 -3.52 -22.28
N ASN A 274 4.26 -2.54 -21.96
CA ASN A 274 5.66 -2.50 -22.38
C ASN A 274 6.60 -3.27 -21.44
N SER A 275 6.16 -3.59 -20.23
CA SER A 275 6.96 -4.33 -19.26
C SER A 275 7.30 -5.75 -19.72
N LYS A 276 8.56 -6.14 -19.48
CA LYS A 276 9.08 -7.49 -19.77
C LYS A 276 9.23 -8.34 -18.50
N ALA A 277 8.88 -7.80 -17.34
CA ALA A 277 8.92 -8.55 -16.09
C ALA A 277 7.95 -9.73 -16.15
N ARG A 278 8.31 -10.82 -15.47
CA ARG A 278 7.46 -12.00 -15.34
C ARG A 278 6.17 -11.63 -14.63
N TRP A 279 6.28 -10.97 -13.48
CA TRP A 279 5.20 -10.55 -12.62
C TRP A 279 5.04 -9.03 -12.65
N LYS A 280 3.83 -8.57 -12.97
CA LYS A 280 3.46 -7.15 -12.93
C LYS A 280 2.51 -6.90 -11.77
N VAL A 281 3.01 -6.25 -10.72
CA VAL A 281 2.27 -5.98 -9.49
C VAL A 281 1.88 -4.52 -9.47
N VAL A 282 0.58 -4.22 -9.45
CA VAL A 282 0.09 -2.86 -9.29
C VAL A 282 -0.18 -2.61 -7.80
N ILE A 283 0.32 -1.48 -7.29
CA ILE A 283 0.05 -1.02 -5.92
C ILE A 283 -0.69 0.32 -5.97
N ALA A 284 -1.69 0.45 -5.13
CA ALA A 284 -2.57 1.60 -5.03
C ALA A 284 -3.14 1.70 -3.61
N HIS A 285 -3.85 2.78 -3.30
CA HIS A 285 -4.55 2.89 -2.02
C HIS A 285 -5.95 2.28 -2.07
N HIS A 286 -6.85 2.84 -2.88
CA HIS A 286 -8.23 2.40 -2.98
C HIS A 286 -8.41 1.01 -3.63
N PRO A 287 -9.24 0.10 -3.08
CA PRO A 287 -9.57 -1.18 -3.69
C PRO A 287 -10.60 -1.03 -4.83
N LEU A 288 -10.74 -2.06 -5.65
CA LEU A 288 -11.72 -2.08 -6.77
C LEU A 288 -13.05 -2.73 -6.39
N TRP A 289 -13.13 -3.29 -5.18
CA TRP A 289 -14.31 -3.86 -4.55
C TRP A 289 -14.32 -3.45 -3.08
N SER A 290 -15.52 -3.33 -2.51
CA SER A 290 -15.70 -2.95 -1.10
C SER A 290 -16.32 -4.10 -0.32
N SER A 291 -15.90 -4.28 0.93
CA SER A 291 -16.48 -5.26 1.85
C SER A 291 -17.26 -4.61 2.99
N SER A 292 -17.02 -3.32 3.24
CA SER A 292 -17.65 -2.57 4.32
C SER A 292 -18.94 -1.86 3.90
N GLY A 293 -19.10 -1.58 2.59
CA GLY A 293 -20.31 -0.96 2.04
C GLY A 293 -20.33 0.57 2.05
N SER A 294 -19.27 1.23 2.52
CA SER A 294 -19.18 2.70 2.59
C SER A 294 -18.34 3.33 1.48
N LYS A 295 -17.60 2.53 0.69
CA LYS A 295 -16.62 3.00 -0.30
C LYS A 295 -16.81 2.39 -1.70
N PHE A 296 -17.98 1.83 -1.98
CA PHE A 296 -18.23 1.08 -3.21
C PHE A 296 -18.37 1.97 -4.47
N GLU A 297 -18.76 3.24 -4.33
CA GLU A 297 -18.84 4.17 -5.47
C GLU A 297 -17.45 4.56 -6.00
N GLN A 298 -16.49 4.85 -5.11
CA GLN A 298 -15.08 5.03 -5.47
C GLN A 298 -14.53 3.80 -6.21
N ALA A 299 -14.79 2.61 -5.66
CA ALA A 299 -14.41 1.34 -6.27
C ALA A 299 -15.02 1.15 -7.69
N LYS A 300 -16.30 1.54 -7.88
CA LYS A 300 -16.95 1.54 -9.20
C LYS A 300 -16.32 2.54 -10.17
N ALA A 301 -16.00 3.75 -9.70
CA ALA A 301 -15.34 4.77 -10.49
C ALA A 301 -13.96 4.28 -10.97
N LEU A 302 -13.14 3.76 -10.06
CA LEU A 302 -11.82 3.19 -10.40
C LEU A 302 -11.92 2.00 -11.34
N ARG A 303 -12.89 1.09 -11.15
CA ARG A 303 -13.08 -0.03 -12.09
C ARG A 303 -13.31 0.46 -13.52
N ARG A 304 -14.07 1.54 -13.72
CA ARG A 304 -14.25 2.13 -15.06
C ARG A 304 -12.96 2.68 -15.66
N ILE A 305 -12.06 3.21 -14.81
CA ILE A 305 -10.83 3.89 -15.23
C ILE A 305 -9.69 2.88 -15.48
N ILE A 306 -9.43 1.95 -14.57
CA ILE A 306 -8.20 1.12 -14.59
C ILE A 306 -8.41 -0.37 -14.77
N LEU A 307 -9.59 -0.94 -14.44
CA LEU A 307 -9.81 -2.40 -14.52
C LEU A 307 -9.51 -2.97 -15.92
N PRO A 308 -9.86 -2.32 -17.05
CA PRO A 308 -9.52 -2.84 -18.38
C PRO A 308 -8.01 -3.03 -18.59
N ALA A 309 -7.19 -2.08 -18.16
CA ALA A 309 -5.73 -2.15 -18.27
C ALA A 309 -5.15 -3.24 -17.35
N LEU A 310 -5.64 -3.33 -16.12
CA LEU A 310 -5.25 -4.36 -15.15
C LEU A 310 -5.61 -5.76 -15.65
N CYS A 311 -6.81 -5.92 -16.18
CA CYS A 311 -7.28 -7.18 -16.72
C CYS A 311 -6.42 -7.65 -17.90
N ARG A 312 -6.03 -6.75 -18.82
CA ARG A 312 -5.19 -7.11 -19.97
C ARG A 312 -3.75 -7.44 -19.60
N HIS A 313 -3.19 -6.78 -18.59
CA HIS A 313 -1.72 -6.75 -18.44
C HIS A 313 -1.17 -7.06 -17.04
N ALA A 314 -1.89 -6.76 -15.96
CA ALA A 314 -1.39 -6.95 -14.60
C ALA A 314 -1.46 -8.41 -14.16
N ASP A 315 -0.65 -8.81 -13.19
CA ASP A 315 -0.74 -10.12 -12.55
C ASP A 315 -1.44 -10.04 -11.18
N ILE A 316 -1.25 -8.94 -10.45
CA ILE A 316 -1.78 -8.71 -9.10
C ILE A 316 -2.11 -7.23 -8.92
N TYR A 317 -3.19 -6.92 -8.19
CA TYR A 317 -3.51 -5.60 -7.67
C TYR A 317 -3.49 -5.62 -6.14
N LEU A 318 -2.71 -4.74 -5.50
CA LEU A 318 -2.62 -4.58 -4.05
C LEU A 318 -3.17 -3.22 -3.62
N ALA A 319 -3.97 -3.18 -2.56
CA ALA A 319 -4.63 -1.99 -2.03
C ALA A 319 -4.71 -1.96 -0.49
N GLY A 320 -4.93 -0.78 0.07
CA GLY A 320 -5.29 -0.52 1.48
C GLY A 320 -6.72 0.01 1.58
N HIS A 321 -6.91 1.13 2.30
CA HIS A 321 -8.14 1.95 2.40
C HIS A 321 -9.31 1.31 3.15
N GLU A 322 -9.67 0.08 2.79
CA GLU A 322 -10.55 -0.71 3.64
C GLU A 322 -9.71 -1.23 4.81
N HIS A 323 -10.15 -0.91 6.04
CA HIS A 323 -9.44 -1.28 7.27
C HIS A 323 -9.61 -2.76 7.64
N THR A 324 -9.29 -3.63 6.69
CA THR A 324 -9.60 -5.06 6.63
C THR A 324 -8.46 -5.83 5.92
N LEU A 325 -8.54 -7.16 5.95
CA LEU A 325 -7.68 -8.06 5.18
C LEU A 325 -8.53 -8.89 4.22
N GLU A 326 -8.22 -8.83 2.91
CA GLU A 326 -9.10 -9.42 1.90
C GLU A 326 -8.36 -9.96 0.69
N VAL A 327 -8.89 -11.06 0.14
CA VAL A 327 -8.44 -11.64 -1.12
C VAL A 327 -9.66 -11.85 -2.00
N HIS A 328 -9.68 -11.16 -3.13
CA HIS A 328 -10.69 -11.27 -4.17
C HIS A 328 -10.06 -11.70 -5.49
N THR A 329 -10.92 -12.16 -6.40
CA THR A 329 -10.60 -12.25 -7.81
C THR A 329 -11.71 -11.63 -8.64
N ASP A 330 -11.35 -10.93 -9.71
CA ASP A 330 -12.27 -10.49 -10.76
C ASP A 330 -11.97 -11.29 -12.04
N ASP A 331 -12.96 -11.97 -12.62
CA ASP A 331 -12.77 -12.78 -13.82
C ASP A 331 -12.55 -11.98 -15.10
N CYS A 332 -12.58 -10.64 -15.02
CA CYS A 332 -12.36 -9.69 -16.10
C CYS A 332 -13.40 -9.72 -17.24
N SER A 333 -14.49 -10.49 -17.10
CA SER A 333 -15.53 -10.62 -18.13
C SER A 333 -16.24 -9.30 -18.46
N THR A 334 -16.22 -8.33 -17.55
CA THR A 334 -16.81 -7.00 -17.76
C THR A 334 -15.82 -5.96 -18.32
N ALA A 335 -14.52 -6.26 -18.34
CA ALA A 335 -13.47 -5.29 -18.64
C ALA A 335 -12.56 -5.69 -19.82
N SER A 336 -12.65 -6.94 -20.30
CA SER A 336 -11.87 -7.42 -21.44
C SER A 336 -12.70 -8.33 -22.35
N VAL A 337 -12.36 -8.32 -23.64
CA VAL A 337 -12.91 -9.26 -24.62
C VAL A 337 -12.02 -10.49 -24.69
N GLY A 338 -12.62 -11.68 -24.58
CA GLY A 338 -11.91 -12.97 -24.60
C GLY A 338 -11.65 -13.53 -23.20
N GLU A 339 -11.25 -14.80 -23.15
CA GLU A 339 -10.97 -15.48 -21.88
C GLU A 339 -9.64 -14.98 -21.30
N VAL A 340 -9.74 -14.30 -20.15
CA VAL A 340 -8.58 -13.84 -19.38
C VAL A 340 -8.63 -14.53 -18.03
N LYS A 341 -7.47 -14.98 -17.53
CA LYS A 341 -7.39 -15.52 -16.17
C LYS A 341 -7.86 -14.45 -15.16
N PRO A 342 -8.58 -14.83 -14.09
CA PRO A 342 -9.03 -13.86 -13.09
C PRO A 342 -7.87 -13.05 -12.51
N LEU A 343 -8.10 -11.76 -12.26
CA LEU A 343 -7.17 -10.83 -11.59
C LEU A 343 -7.28 -11.00 -10.07
N PRO A 344 -6.25 -11.48 -9.36
CA PRO A 344 -6.15 -11.37 -7.92
C PRO A 344 -6.10 -9.91 -7.49
N GLN A 345 -6.95 -9.58 -6.50
CA GLN A 345 -6.99 -8.28 -5.86
C GLN A 345 -6.87 -8.51 -4.35
N ILE A 346 -5.87 -7.90 -3.73
CA ILE A 346 -5.53 -8.11 -2.34
C ILE A 346 -5.67 -6.78 -1.61
N VAL A 347 -6.42 -6.79 -0.52
CA VAL A 347 -6.56 -5.64 0.38
C VAL A 347 -5.84 -5.95 1.68
N SER A 348 -4.93 -5.06 2.07
CA SER A 348 -4.07 -5.22 3.24
C SER A 348 -3.99 -3.92 4.03
N GLY A 349 -5.16 -3.35 4.36
CA GLY A 349 -5.29 -2.01 4.92
C GLY A 349 -5.55 -1.97 6.42
N SER A 350 -5.11 -2.97 7.20
CA SER A 350 -5.39 -3.02 8.64
C SER A 350 -4.14 -2.99 9.53
N ALA A 351 -3.11 -2.24 9.11
CA ALA A 351 -1.86 -2.20 9.87
C ALA A 351 -1.95 -1.37 11.16
N ALA A 352 -2.81 -0.34 11.22
CA ALA A 352 -3.04 0.43 12.44
C ALA A 352 -4.51 0.65 12.79
N LYS A 353 -5.39 0.82 11.79
CA LYS A 353 -6.84 0.83 12.01
C LYS A 353 -7.46 -0.52 11.66
N MET A 354 -8.64 -0.79 12.20
CA MET A 354 -9.48 -1.92 11.80
C MET A 354 -10.93 -1.48 11.74
N ARG A 355 -11.72 -2.05 10.84
CA ARG A 355 -13.18 -1.84 10.76
C ARG A 355 -13.91 -3.16 10.55
N PRO A 356 -15.19 -3.24 10.95
CA PRO A 356 -16.02 -4.38 10.63
C PRO A 356 -16.40 -4.42 9.15
N ILE A 357 -16.45 -5.62 8.59
CA ILE A 357 -17.06 -5.87 7.28
C ILE A 357 -18.58 -5.82 7.38
N ASN A 358 -19.27 -5.66 6.25
CA ASN A 358 -20.72 -5.80 6.16
C ASN A 358 -21.06 -7.08 5.39
N SER A 359 -21.37 -8.17 6.10
CA SER A 359 -21.64 -9.47 5.47
C SER A 359 -22.90 -9.45 4.57
N ALA A 360 -23.90 -8.63 4.91
CA ALA A 360 -25.10 -8.44 4.09
C ALA A 360 -24.76 -7.74 2.78
N PHE A 361 -23.97 -6.66 2.85
CA PHE A 361 -23.46 -5.96 1.69
C PHE A 361 -22.63 -6.88 0.77
N ILE A 362 -21.68 -7.64 1.33
CA ILE A 362 -20.87 -8.59 0.56
C ILE A 362 -21.76 -9.59 -0.20
N ARG A 363 -22.80 -10.14 0.44
CA ARG A 363 -23.74 -11.05 -0.23
C ARG A 363 -24.46 -10.37 -1.40
N ASN A 364 -24.91 -9.13 -1.22
CA ASN A 364 -25.59 -8.38 -2.27
C ASN A 364 -24.63 -8.00 -3.41
N GLN A 365 -23.41 -7.58 -3.09
CA GLN A 365 -22.39 -7.23 -4.07
C GLN A 365 -22.03 -8.44 -4.94
N LEU A 366 -21.80 -9.60 -4.33
CA LEU A 366 -21.52 -10.86 -5.06
C LEU A 366 -22.68 -11.28 -5.95
N LYS A 367 -23.92 -11.11 -5.49
CA LYS A 367 -25.11 -11.40 -6.29
C LYS A 367 -25.24 -10.46 -7.50
N ALA A 368 -24.92 -9.19 -7.33
CA ALA A 368 -25.00 -8.17 -8.37
C ALA A 368 -23.82 -8.21 -9.36
N ASN A 369 -22.69 -8.81 -8.97
CA ASN A 369 -21.45 -8.80 -9.74
C ASN A 369 -20.89 -10.23 -9.90
N PRO A 370 -21.40 -11.03 -10.86
CA PRO A 370 -20.96 -12.41 -11.07
C PRO A 370 -19.46 -12.59 -11.37
N GLN A 371 -18.80 -11.54 -11.86
CA GLN A 371 -17.37 -11.51 -12.13
C GLN A 371 -16.52 -11.48 -10.85
N LEU A 372 -17.08 -11.02 -9.73
CA LEU A 372 -16.40 -10.93 -8.45
C LEU A 372 -16.48 -12.27 -7.71
N LYS A 373 -15.34 -12.69 -7.17
CA LYS A 373 -15.28 -13.75 -6.16
C LYS A 373 -14.44 -13.30 -4.97
N THR A 374 -15.04 -13.34 -3.79
CA THR A 374 -14.33 -13.16 -2.51
C THR A 374 -13.83 -14.52 -2.02
N LEU A 375 -12.51 -14.66 -1.89
CA LEU A 375 -11.87 -15.87 -1.37
C LEU A 375 -11.67 -15.77 0.15
N TYR A 376 -11.41 -14.57 0.64
CA TYR A 376 -11.22 -14.25 2.05
C TYR A 376 -11.56 -12.79 2.29
N SER A 377 -12.23 -12.50 3.40
CA SER A 377 -12.49 -11.13 3.85
C SER A 377 -12.61 -11.15 5.37
N ARG A 378 -11.83 -10.29 6.04
CA ARG A 378 -11.72 -10.24 7.48
C ARG A 378 -11.70 -8.80 7.96
N GLY A 379 -12.76 -8.41 8.65
CA GLY A 379 -12.81 -7.18 9.43
C GLY A 379 -12.44 -7.40 10.89
N LEU A 380 -12.31 -6.30 11.64
CA LEU A 380 -11.93 -6.27 13.05
C LEU A 380 -10.68 -7.13 13.33
N ALA A 381 -9.68 -7.04 12.44
CA ALA A 381 -8.42 -7.73 12.59
C ALA A 381 -7.29 -6.80 12.15
N TRP A 382 -6.24 -6.70 12.96
CA TRP A 382 -4.99 -6.10 12.55
C TRP A 382 -4.14 -7.10 11.81
N GLY A 383 -3.41 -6.65 10.79
CA GLY A 383 -2.47 -7.52 10.11
C GLY A 383 -1.90 -6.93 8.83
N PHE A 384 -1.37 -7.84 8.02
CA PHE A 384 -0.69 -7.54 6.77
C PHE A 384 -0.73 -8.76 5.84
N SER A 385 -0.24 -8.59 4.61
CA SER A 385 -0.10 -9.66 3.65
C SER A 385 1.36 -9.97 3.31
N HIS A 386 1.64 -11.24 3.01
CA HIS A 386 2.94 -11.71 2.53
C HIS A 386 2.76 -12.48 1.23
N LEU A 387 3.54 -12.12 0.22
CA LEU A 387 3.50 -12.73 -1.10
C LEU A 387 4.82 -13.44 -1.37
N THR A 388 4.76 -14.69 -1.83
CA THR A 388 5.91 -15.48 -2.26
C THR A 388 5.78 -15.83 -3.74
N PHE A 389 6.62 -15.23 -4.58
CA PHE A 389 6.70 -15.54 -6.01
C PHE A 389 7.71 -16.66 -6.25
N ASP A 390 7.26 -17.76 -6.84
CA ASP A 390 8.07 -18.92 -7.20
C ASP A 390 7.73 -19.37 -8.63
N GLY A 391 8.59 -19.01 -9.57
CA GLY A 391 8.35 -19.20 -11.00
C GLY A 391 7.04 -18.54 -11.45
N ASP A 392 6.10 -19.35 -11.97
CA ASP A 392 4.78 -18.91 -12.43
C ASP A 392 3.68 -19.04 -11.36
N LYS A 393 4.06 -19.22 -10.09
CA LYS A 393 3.14 -19.20 -8.95
C LYS A 393 3.44 -18.04 -8.01
N VAL A 394 2.37 -17.48 -7.43
CA VAL A 394 2.46 -16.56 -6.30
C VAL A 394 1.56 -17.07 -5.19
N THR A 395 2.12 -17.24 -4.00
CA THR A 395 1.35 -17.58 -2.79
C THR A 395 1.13 -16.33 -1.97
N VAL A 396 -0.14 -15.95 -1.80
CA VAL A 396 -0.60 -14.84 -0.94
C VAL A 396 -0.98 -15.41 0.42
N ARG A 397 -0.45 -14.83 1.48
CA ARG A 397 -0.80 -15.14 2.88
C ARG A 397 -1.35 -13.90 3.56
N MET A 398 -2.46 -14.06 4.27
CA MET A 398 -2.93 -13.06 5.23
C MET A 398 -2.41 -13.42 6.60
N VAL A 399 -1.80 -12.44 7.26
CA VAL A 399 -1.15 -12.61 8.56
C VAL A 399 -1.82 -11.66 9.54
N GLU A 400 -2.53 -12.23 10.53
CA GLU A 400 -3.21 -11.47 11.57
C GLU A 400 -2.34 -11.33 12.82
N THR A 401 -2.55 -10.23 13.54
CA THR A 401 -2.01 -9.96 14.87
C THR A 401 -3.13 -9.91 15.90
N PRO A 402 -2.99 -10.56 17.07
CA PRO A 402 -4.02 -10.52 18.11
C PRO A 402 -4.34 -9.10 18.58
N GLN A 403 -5.63 -8.83 18.82
CA GLN A 403 -6.12 -7.55 19.37
C GLN A 403 -5.61 -7.25 20.79
N THR A 404 -4.96 -8.21 21.45
CA THR A 404 -4.28 -7.99 22.74
C THR A 404 -3.02 -7.10 22.62
N GLY A 405 -2.59 -6.78 21.40
CA GLY A 405 -1.42 -5.94 21.15
C GLY A 405 -0.08 -6.68 21.35
N SER A 406 -0.08 -8.02 21.38
CA SER A 406 1.14 -8.80 21.63
C SER A 406 2.17 -8.74 20.48
N GLY A 407 1.74 -8.35 19.28
CA GLY A 407 2.56 -8.37 18.08
C GLY A 407 3.00 -9.77 17.66
N ALA A 408 2.23 -10.81 18.02
CA ALA A 408 2.38 -12.15 17.47
C ALA A 408 1.79 -12.21 16.06
N ALA A 409 2.43 -12.93 15.15
CA ALA A 409 1.98 -13.07 13.76
C ALA A 409 1.46 -14.50 13.51
N GLY A 410 0.28 -14.62 12.90
CA GLY A 410 -0.28 -15.92 12.51
C GLY A 410 -0.90 -15.87 11.12
N VAL A 411 -0.56 -16.83 10.26
CA VAL A 411 -1.20 -16.97 8.94
C VAL A 411 -2.63 -17.48 9.13
N THR A 412 -3.62 -16.71 8.70
CA THR A 412 -5.06 -17.07 8.83
C THR A 412 -5.69 -17.43 7.50
N PHE A 413 -5.07 -17.05 6.38
CA PHE A 413 -5.48 -17.45 5.05
C PHE A 413 -4.27 -17.60 4.12
N GLU A 414 -4.33 -18.56 3.20
CA GLU A 414 -3.33 -18.77 2.17
C GLU A 414 -4.02 -19.14 0.85
N GLN A 415 -3.61 -18.49 -0.24
CA GLN A 415 -4.05 -18.83 -1.60
C GLN A 415 -2.89 -18.72 -2.58
N THR A 416 -2.76 -19.72 -3.46
CA THR A 416 -1.78 -19.68 -4.55
C THR A 416 -2.47 -19.36 -5.87
N PHE A 417 -1.92 -18.40 -6.61
CA PHE A 417 -2.35 -18.02 -7.95
C PHE A 417 -1.29 -18.38 -8.98
N THR A 418 -1.72 -18.66 -10.21
CA THR A 418 -0.83 -18.82 -11.36
C THR A 418 -0.73 -17.52 -12.12
N ARG A 419 0.45 -17.22 -12.64
CA ARG A 419 0.73 -16.05 -13.47
C ARG A 419 -0.29 -15.85 -14.60
N ARG A 420 -0.70 -14.60 -14.79
CA ARG A 420 -1.69 -14.18 -15.80
C ARG A 420 -1.02 -13.75 -17.08
N SER A 421 0.02 -12.92 -16.96
CA SER A 421 0.68 -12.28 -18.08
C SER A 421 1.66 -13.24 -18.79
N GLY A 422 1.68 -13.22 -20.12
CA GLY A 422 2.61 -14.03 -20.94
C GLY A 422 2.07 -15.38 -21.45
N GLY A 423 0.78 -15.66 -21.32
CA GLY A 423 0.10 -16.72 -22.06
C GLY A 423 -0.50 -16.20 -23.37
N ARG A 424 0.27 -16.22 -24.46
CA ARG A 424 -0.25 -16.22 -25.84
C ARG A 424 0.50 -17.27 -26.63
#